data_AF-A0A238YER5-F1
#
_entry.id   AF-A0A238YER5-F1
#
_cell.length_a   1.000
_cell.length_b   1.000
_cell.length_c   1.000
_cell.angle_alpha   90.00
_cell.angle_beta   90.00
_cell.angle_gamma   90.00
#
_symmetry.space_group_name_H-M   'P 1'
#
loop_
_entity.id
_entity.type
_entity.pdbx_description
1 polymer ?
#
loop_
_entity_poly.entity_id
_entity_poly.type
_entity_poly.pdbx_seq_one_letter_code
_entity_poly.pdbx_strand_id
1 'polypeptide(L)' 'MTDKLTIDVAEYTFTAELFEDEAPESIAAMRKFLPLESTLMHVRWSGIATWINIDAIDLPDVPRENHTVYPSRG' A
#
# COMPACT_ATOMS: atom_id res chain seq x y z
N MET A 1 -1.34 15.65 -13.52
CA MET A 1 -0.50 14.46 -13.73
C MET A 1 -0.81 13.56 -12.55
N THR A 2 -1.47 12.43 -12.77
CA THR A 2 -1.83 11.50 -11.69
C THR A 2 -0.56 11.02 -11.02
N ASP A 3 -0.44 11.23 -9.72
CA ASP A 3 0.69 10.70 -8.97
C ASP A 3 0.59 9.17 -8.94
N LYS A 4 1.71 8.50 -9.20
CA LYS A 4 1.77 7.05 -9.37
C LYS A 4 2.77 6.46 -8.41
N LEU A 5 2.35 5.43 -7.68
CA LEU A 5 3.25 4.61 -6.89
C LEU A 5 3.93 3.60 -7.80
N THR A 6 5.25 3.50 -7.72
CA THR A 6 6.03 2.45 -8.38
C THR A 6 6.37 1.37 -7.36
N ILE A 7 6.16 0.11 -7.72
CA ILE A 7 6.39 -1.05 -6.86
C ILE A 7 7.30 -2.01 -7.61
N ASP A 8 8.51 -2.18 -7.12
CA ASP A 8 9.50 -3.10 -7.68
C ASP A 8 9.55 -4.39 -6.85
N VAL A 9 9.38 -5.54 -7.52
CA VAL A 9 9.41 -6.88 -6.91
C VAL A 9 10.15 -7.83 -7.83
N ALA A 10 11.34 -8.26 -7.39
CA ALA A 10 12.24 -9.09 -8.19
C ALA A 10 12.50 -8.46 -9.58
N GLU A 11 12.22 -9.16 -10.68
CA GLU A 11 12.34 -8.63 -12.05
C GLU A 11 11.12 -7.84 -12.55
N TYR A 12 10.07 -7.68 -11.73
CA TYR A 12 8.83 -7.02 -12.11
C TYR A 12 8.73 -5.61 -11.55
N THR A 13 8.22 -4.69 -12.37
CA THR A 13 7.85 -3.33 -11.96
C THR A 13 6.36 -3.12 -12.22
N PHE A 14 5.63 -2.70 -11.18
CA PHE A 14 4.22 -2.35 -11.24
C PHE A 14 4.04 -0.86 -10.98
N THR A 15 2.92 -0.32 -11.45
CA THR A 15 2.49 1.04 -11.09
C THR A 15 1.06 1.01 -10.57
N ALA A 16 0.78 1.78 -9.53
CA ALA A 16 -0.56 1.96 -8.98
C ALA A 16 -0.99 3.43 -9.01
N GLU A 17 -2.27 3.67 -9.23
CA GLU A 17 -2.89 4.98 -9.06
C GLU A 17 -3.12 5.27 -7.57
N LEU A 18 -2.86 6.51 -7.15
CA LEU A 18 -3.13 6.96 -5.79
C LEU A 18 -4.48 7.68 -5.74
N PHE A 19 -5.41 7.15 -4.96
CA PHE A 19 -6.75 7.73 -4.77
C PHE A 19 -6.77 8.85 -3.72
N GLU A 20 -6.09 9.97 -4.02
CA GLU A 20 -5.93 11.11 -3.09
C GLU A 20 -7.25 11.70 -2.61
N ASP A 21 -8.29 11.66 -3.44
CA ASP A 21 -9.62 12.18 -3.09
C ASP A 21 -10.42 11.21 -2.19
N GLU A 22 -10.17 9.90 -2.28
CA GLU A 22 -10.94 8.87 -1.55
C GLU A 22 -10.27 8.42 -0.25
N ALA A 23 -8.94 8.50 -0.18
CA ALA A 23 -8.14 8.10 0.98
C ALA A 23 -6.97 9.07 1.26
N PRO A 24 -7.26 10.36 1.51
CA PRO A 24 -6.25 11.41 1.63
C PRO A 24 -5.28 11.18 2.80
N GLU A 25 -5.76 10.82 3.99
CA GLU A 25 -4.91 10.63 5.17
C GLU A 25 -4.05 9.36 5.03
N SER A 26 -4.62 8.31 4.44
CA SER A 26 -3.91 7.07 4.15
C SER A 26 -2.74 7.29 3.20
N ILE A 27 -2.94 8.08 2.13
CA ILE A 27 -1.88 8.42 1.17
C ILE A 27 -0.85 9.34 1.79
N ALA A 28 -1.28 10.34 2.56
CA ALA A 28 -0.37 11.24 3.27
C ALA A 28 0.53 10.49 4.28
N ALA A 29 -0.02 9.49 4.99
CA ALA A 29 0.74 8.63 5.89
C ALA A 29 1.75 7.76 5.13
N MET A 30 1.31 7.10 4.05
CA MET A 30 2.17 6.24 3.22
C MET A 30 3.39 7.00 2.68
N ARG A 31 3.18 8.20 2.14
CA ARG A 31 4.24 9.01 1.52
C ARG A 31 5.38 9.37 2.48
N LYS A 32 5.13 9.44 3.78
CA LYS A 32 6.13 9.84 4.78
C LYS A 32 7.26 8.83 4.96
N PHE A 33 7.02 7.57 4.63
CA PHE A 33 8.00 6.50 4.79
C PHE A 33 8.49 5.92 3.46
N LEU A 34 8.10 6.51 2.33
CA LEU A 34 8.64 6.15 1.03
C LEU A 34 9.97 6.89 0.74
N PRO A 35 10.91 6.27 -0.01
CA PRO A 35 10.86 4.89 -0.52
C PRO A 35 11.02 3.86 0.60
N LEU A 36 10.34 2.72 0.47
CA LEU A 36 10.39 1.62 1.43
C LEU A 36 10.88 0.34 0.74
N GLU A 37 11.92 -0.25 1.30
CA GLU A 37 12.39 -1.58 0.94
C GLU A 37 12.02 -2.56 2.05
N SER A 38 11.38 -3.68 1.69
CA SER A 38 10.94 -4.70 2.65
C SER A 38 10.80 -6.06 1.98
N THR A 39 10.57 -7.10 2.77
CA THR A 39 10.37 -8.46 2.29
C THR A 39 8.89 -8.73 2.02
N LEU A 40 8.56 -9.13 0.79
CA LEU A 40 7.20 -9.50 0.40
C LEU A 40 6.82 -10.86 0.98
N MET A 41 5.69 -10.93 1.67
CA MET A 41 5.18 -12.14 2.33
C MET A 41 3.82 -12.53 1.77
N HIS A 42 3.64 -13.80 1.38
CA HIS A 42 2.34 -14.31 0.96
C HIS A 42 1.43 -14.54 2.17
N VAL A 43 0.14 -14.17 2.05
CA VAL A 43 -0.84 -14.41 3.12
C VAL A 43 -1.18 -15.90 3.25
N ARG A 44 -1.68 -16.31 4.41
CA ARG A 44 -2.17 -17.69 4.62
C ARG A 44 -3.67 -17.85 4.38
N TRP A 45 -4.46 -16.80 4.63
CA TRP A 45 -5.92 -16.92 4.76
C TRP A 45 -6.72 -15.92 3.92
N SER A 46 -6.09 -14.90 3.33
CA SER A 46 -6.76 -13.85 2.54
C SER A 46 -6.75 -14.12 1.03
N GLY A 47 -6.59 -15.39 0.61
CA GLY A 47 -6.58 -15.78 -0.80
C GLY A 47 -5.35 -15.25 -1.55
N ILE A 48 -5.59 -14.48 -2.63
CA ILE A 48 -4.54 -13.94 -3.52
C ILE A 48 -4.12 -12.57 -2.98
N ALA A 49 -3.26 -12.56 -1.97
CA ALA A 49 -2.70 -11.33 -1.41
C ALA A 49 -1.28 -11.53 -0.89
N THR A 50 -0.54 -10.42 -0.84
CA THR A 50 0.78 -10.33 -0.24
C THR A 50 0.84 -9.10 0.65
N TRP A 51 1.78 -9.07 1.59
CA TRP A 51 2.00 -7.93 2.48
C TRP A 51 3.49 -7.76 2.78
N ILE A 52 3.86 -6.58 3.27
CA ILE A 52 5.21 -6.27 3.77
C ILE A 52 5.11 -5.87 5.23
N ASN A 53 6.14 -6.18 6.02
CA ASN A 53 6.19 -5.73 7.42
C ASN A 53 6.61 -4.26 7.49
N ILE A 54 5.89 -3.48 8.29
CA ILE A 54 6.13 -2.05 8.55
C ILE A 54 6.16 -1.72 10.05
N ASP A 55 6.33 -2.71 10.93
CA ASP A 55 6.16 -2.55 12.38
C ASP A 55 7.16 -1.56 13.00
N ALA A 56 8.30 -1.32 12.35
CA ALA A 56 9.30 -0.33 12.77
C ALA A 56 8.96 1.11 12.39
N ILE A 57 7.90 1.32 11.61
CA ILE A 57 7.45 2.63 11.14
C ILE A 57 6.38 3.15 12.10
N ASP A 58 6.62 4.33 12.67
CA ASP A 58 5.62 5.01 13.49
C ASP A 58 4.55 5.62 12.56
N LEU A 59 3.35 5.07 12.60
CA LEU A 59 2.21 5.52 11.80
C LEU A 59 1.36 6.52 12.59
N PRO A 60 0.88 7.60 11.97
CA PRO A 60 -0.14 8.44 12.58
C PRO A 60 -1.45 7.65 12.76
N ASP A 61 -2.38 8.19 13.56
CA ASP A 61 -3.75 7.66 13.59
C ASP A 61 -4.41 7.93 12.23
N VAL A 62 -4.71 6.87 11.48
CA VAL A 62 -5.32 6.94 10.14
C VAL A 62 -6.80 6.53 10.24
N PRO A 63 -7.75 7.38 9.82
CA PRO A 63 -9.16 7.04 9.85
C PRO A 63 -9.51 5.92 8.84
N ARG A 64 -10.71 5.34 8.98
CA ARG A 64 -11.23 4.40 7.98
C ARG A 64 -11.65 5.15 6.72
N GLU A 65 -10.80 5.12 5.70
CA GLU A 65 -11.04 5.72 4.38
C GLU A 65 -11.10 4.61 3.32
N ASN A 66 -12.01 4.74 2.34
CA ASN A 66 -12.22 3.78 1.25
C ASN A 66 -12.13 2.28 1.65
N HIS A 67 -12.67 1.94 2.82
CA HIS A 67 -12.43 0.64 3.47
C HIS A 67 -13.23 -0.49 2.80
N THR A 68 -12.56 -1.61 2.49
CA THR A 68 -13.18 -2.83 1.95
C THR A 68 -12.76 -4.08 2.72
N VAL A 69 -13.63 -5.10 2.70
CA VAL A 69 -13.32 -6.48 3.13
C VAL A 69 -13.34 -7.47 1.95
N TYR A 70 -13.57 -6.98 0.74
CA TYR A 70 -13.58 -7.73 -0.51
C TYR A 70 -12.58 -7.09 -1.50
N PRO A 71 -11.27 -7.19 -1.24
CA PRO A 71 -10.26 -6.59 -2.12
C PRO A 71 -10.33 -7.23 -3.53
N SER A 72 -10.24 -6.40 -4.56
CA SER A 72 -10.16 -6.81 -5.97
C SER A 72 -8.73 -6.98 -6.43
N ARG A 73 -8.57 -7.44 -7.68
CA ARG A 73 -7.28 -7.39 -8.38
C ARG A 73 -7.05 -5.96 -8.85
N GLY A 74 -6.00 -5.31 -8.32
CA GLY A 74 -5.46 -4.03 -8.80
C GLY A 74 -6.53 -3.00 -9.10
#